data_AF-A0A1Q9YG54-F1
#
_entry.id   AF-A0A1Q9YG54-F1
#
_cell.length_a   1.000
_cell.length_b   1.000
_cell.length_c   1.000
_cell.angle_alpha   90.00
_cell.angle_beta   90.00
_cell.angle_gamma   90.00
#
_symmetry.space_group_name_H-M   'P 1'
#
loop_
_entity.id
_entity.type
_entity.pdbx_description
1 polymer ?
#
loop_
_entity_poly.entity_id
_entity_poly.type
_entity_poly.pdbx_seq_one_letter_code
_entity_poly.pdbx_strand_id
1 'polypeptide(L)'
;MKPGFANCWNQLIEKLSAQSNVDSDFLTSFRIFLMEDLKMQTKDIVQLLGIEENKIKDYIRSNVFSPENPSVNGSRIYYTDRDIEKLKRLMVLRSAGLTVKDLQELQEFPEKLGNILLKRMENMTKIRKTKSEGLIFAEALLLQINNQEEISYDSFWNMIHLEQTDQVDYEKFLSNFKEAYLLKTLSKQSRDESKK
;
A
#
# COMPACT_ATOMS: atom_id res chain seq x y z
N MET A 1 -1.77 17.88 19.02
CA MET A 1 -0.58 17.37 18.31
C MET A 1 0.28 18.55 17.89
N LYS A 2 1.58 18.56 18.20
CA LYS A 2 2.48 19.60 17.69
C LYS A 2 2.69 19.36 16.18
N PRO A 3 2.60 20.38 15.32
CA PRO A 3 2.92 20.21 13.91
C PRO A 3 4.37 19.73 13.78
N GLY A 4 4.58 18.75 12.89
CA GLY A 4 5.88 18.18 12.61
C GLY A 4 6.86 19.21 12.08
N PHE A 5 8.16 18.96 12.25
CA PHE A 5 9.21 19.92 11.90
C PHE A 5 9.15 20.32 10.41
N ALA A 6 8.89 19.34 9.52
CA ALA A 6 8.67 19.56 8.08
C ALA A 6 7.42 20.42 7.77
N ASN A 7 6.35 20.25 8.56
CA ASN A 7 5.14 21.09 8.42
C ASN A 7 5.40 22.52 8.87
N CYS A 8 6.22 22.72 9.91
CA CYS A 8 6.64 24.05 10.34
C CYS A 8 7.48 24.75 9.26
N TRP A 9 8.34 24.03 8.53
CA TRP A 9 9.16 24.60 7.46
C TRP A 9 8.36 24.99 6.22
N ASN A 10 7.50 24.10 5.73
CA ASN A 10 6.65 24.42 4.58
C ASN A 10 5.74 25.62 4.89
N GLN A 11 5.19 25.69 6.11
CA GLN A 11 4.42 26.84 6.57
C GLN A 11 5.26 28.13 6.69
N LEU A 12 6.54 28.02 7.07
CA LEU A 12 7.43 29.18 7.15
C LEU A 12 7.79 29.68 5.74
N ILE A 13 8.08 28.78 4.80
CA ILE A 13 8.36 29.14 3.40
C ILE A 13 7.12 29.76 2.74
N GLU A 14 5.93 29.20 2.96
CA GLU A 14 4.66 29.80 2.48
C GLU A 14 4.40 31.17 3.09
N LYS A 15 4.72 31.37 4.38
CA LYS A 15 4.60 32.68 5.03
C LYS A 15 5.61 33.69 4.52
N LEU A 16 6.83 33.26 4.20
CA LEU A 16 7.88 34.11 3.66
C LEU A 16 7.60 34.47 2.19
N SER A 17 7.07 33.54 1.39
CA SER A 17 6.69 33.81 0.00
C SER A 17 5.48 34.71 -0.15
N ALA A 18 4.63 34.79 0.87
CA ALA A 18 3.49 35.72 0.92
C ALA A 18 3.90 37.18 1.24
N GLN A 19 5.17 37.45 1.59
CA GLN A 19 5.65 38.80 1.89
C GLN A 19 6.12 39.51 0.61
N SER A 20 5.65 40.74 0.39
CA SER A 20 5.89 41.51 -0.85
C SER A 20 7.36 41.85 -1.14
N ASN A 21 8.23 41.77 -0.14
CA ASN A 21 9.65 42.16 -0.23
C ASN A 21 10.60 40.97 -0.33
N VAL A 22 10.08 39.75 -0.44
CA VAL A 22 10.87 38.54 -0.51
C VAL A 22 10.87 38.08 -1.96
N ASP A 23 12.01 38.20 -2.63
CA ASP A 23 12.15 37.73 -4.02
C ASP A 23 12.43 36.21 -4.09
N SER A 24 12.25 35.66 -5.29
CA SER A 24 12.43 34.23 -5.56
C SER A 24 13.87 33.78 -5.35
N ASP A 25 14.84 34.66 -5.59
CA ASP A 25 16.26 34.34 -5.45
C ASP A 25 16.63 34.21 -3.97
N PHE A 26 16.15 35.11 -3.12
CA PHE A 26 16.28 35.00 -1.66
C PHE A 26 15.64 33.74 -1.13
N LEU A 27 14.43 33.37 -1.56
CA LEU A 27 13.79 32.12 -1.12
C LEU A 27 14.58 30.89 -1.56
N THR A 28 15.18 30.94 -2.75
CA THR A 28 16.03 29.85 -3.26
C THR A 28 17.32 29.76 -2.46
N SER A 29 18.02 30.88 -2.23
CA SER A 29 19.24 30.93 -1.42
C SER A 29 18.98 30.61 0.06
N PHE A 30 17.87 31.07 0.63
CA PHE A 30 17.47 30.77 2.00
C PHE A 30 17.06 29.32 2.16
N ARG A 31 16.39 28.74 1.15
CA ARG A 31 16.13 27.30 1.08
C ARG A 31 17.43 26.51 1.00
N ILE A 32 18.38 26.91 0.16
CA ILE A 32 19.70 26.28 0.06
C ILE A 32 20.44 26.38 1.39
N PHE A 33 20.51 27.57 1.99
CA PHE A 33 21.15 27.82 3.29
C PHE A 33 20.54 26.99 4.43
N LEU A 34 19.20 26.94 4.51
CA LEU A 34 18.53 26.09 5.49
C LEU A 34 18.73 24.60 5.21
N MET A 35 18.77 24.18 3.94
CA MET A 35 19.02 22.80 3.54
C MET A 35 20.48 22.37 3.75
N GLU A 36 21.44 23.30 3.70
CA GLU A 36 22.85 23.04 3.99
C GLU A 36 23.10 22.74 5.48
N ASP A 37 22.29 23.28 6.41
CA ASP A 37 22.49 23.10 7.87
C ASP A 37 21.49 22.14 8.55
N LEU A 38 20.34 21.82 7.93
CA LEU A 38 19.35 20.90 8.50
C LEU A 38 19.69 19.44 8.22
N LYS A 39 20.52 18.87 9.10
CA LYS A 39 20.82 17.44 9.05
C LYS A 39 19.58 16.60 9.44
N MET A 40 18.85 16.11 8.44
CA MET A 40 17.68 15.24 8.65
C MET A 40 18.09 13.90 9.25
N GLN A 41 17.46 13.52 10.36
CA GLN A 41 17.68 12.23 11.03
C GLN A 41 16.53 11.27 10.70
N THR A 42 16.68 10.01 11.10
CA THR A 42 15.67 8.96 10.85
C THR A 42 14.27 9.36 11.30
N LYS A 43 14.14 10.02 12.47
CA LYS A 43 12.85 10.53 12.97
C LYS A 43 12.17 11.51 12.01
N ASP A 44 12.95 12.35 11.34
CA ASP A 44 12.47 13.39 10.43
C ASP A 44 12.01 12.72 9.13
N ILE A 45 12.73 11.69 8.67
CA ILE A 45 12.35 10.87 7.51
C ILE A 45 11.06 10.08 7.78
N VAL A 46 10.93 9.46 8.95
CA VAL A 46 9.72 8.74 9.38
C VAL A 46 8.52 9.69 9.36
N GLN A 47 8.68 10.90 9.88
CA GLN A 47 7.64 11.92 9.88
C GLN A 47 7.32 12.45 8.48
N LEU A 48 8.34 12.68 7.65
CA LEU A 48 8.21 13.25 6.31
C LEU A 48 7.55 12.27 5.33
N LEU A 49 7.99 11.01 5.33
CA LEU A 49 7.58 10.01 4.35
C LEU A 49 6.48 9.09 4.88
N GLY A 50 6.18 9.11 6.18
CA GLY A 50 5.23 8.18 6.80
C GLY A 50 5.69 6.72 6.76
N ILE A 51 6.99 6.49 6.56
CA ILE A 51 7.59 5.14 6.55
C ILE A 51 8.00 4.75 7.97
N GLU A 52 7.76 3.50 8.35
CA GLU A 52 8.23 2.98 9.63
C GLU A 52 9.76 2.92 9.70
N GLU A 53 10.33 3.26 10.85
CA GLU A 53 11.78 3.22 11.08
C GLU A 53 12.38 1.84 10.78
N ASN A 54 11.67 0.77 11.14
CA ASN A 54 12.11 -0.60 10.89
C ASN A 54 12.24 -0.90 9.39
N LYS A 55 11.36 -0.36 8.53
CA LYS A 55 11.46 -0.54 7.08
C LYS A 55 12.72 0.11 6.51
N ILE A 56 13.08 1.30 7.00
CA ILE A 56 14.33 1.96 6.62
C ILE A 56 15.53 1.09 7.04
N LYS A 57 15.53 0.57 8.28
CA LYS A 57 16.58 -0.33 8.78
C LYS A 57 16.69 -1.60 7.95
N ASP A 58 15.57 -2.18 7.55
CA ASP A 58 15.54 -3.39 6.72
C ASP A 58 16.09 -3.13 5.33
N TYR A 59 15.82 -1.95 4.75
CA TYR A 59 16.40 -1.56 3.46
C TYR A 59 17.93 -1.40 3.54
N ILE A 60 18.43 -0.81 4.63
CA ILE A 60 19.87 -0.68 4.87
C ILE A 60 20.51 -2.06 5.08
N ARG A 61 19.91 -2.91 5.94
CA ARG A 61 20.42 -4.26 6.22
C ARG A 61 20.43 -5.17 4.99
N SER A 62 19.45 -4.99 4.11
CA SER A 62 19.31 -5.77 2.88
C SER A 62 20.10 -5.16 1.71
N ASN A 63 20.87 -4.11 1.94
CA ASN A 63 21.68 -3.41 0.93
C ASN A 63 20.89 -2.81 -0.25
N VAL A 64 19.55 -2.73 -0.16
CA VAL A 64 18.70 -2.10 -1.20
C VAL A 64 18.69 -0.58 -1.11
N PHE A 65 19.19 -0.04 0.00
CA PHE A 65 19.33 1.39 0.25
C PHE A 65 20.58 1.64 1.06
N SER A 66 21.42 2.57 0.60
CA SER A 66 22.57 3.06 1.36
C SER A 66 22.47 4.58 1.47
N PRO A 67 22.37 5.14 2.70
CA PRO A 67 22.38 6.58 2.89
C PRO A 67 23.73 7.16 2.49
N GLU A 68 23.75 8.39 1.99
CA GLU A 68 25.01 9.05 1.56
C GLU A 68 25.95 9.32 2.71
N ASN A 69 25.41 9.58 3.91
CA ASN A 69 26.18 9.71 5.14
C ASN A 69 25.85 8.53 6.08
N PRO A 70 26.45 7.35 5.85
CA PRO A 70 26.21 6.19 6.69
C PRO A 70 26.72 6.42 8.12
N SER A 71 26.13 5.71 9.08
CA SER A 71 26.61 5.72 10.46
C SER A 71 28.02 5.16 10.51
N VAL A 72 28.98 5.98 10.92
CA VAL A 72 30.34 5.55 11.23
C VAL A 72 30.44 5.41 12.75
N ASN A 73 30.79 4.22 13.26
CA ASN A 73 31.03 3.95 14.69
C ASN A 73 29.87 4.32 15.64
N GLY A 74 28.62 4.03 15.24
CA GLY A 74 27.45 4.31 16.08
C GLY A 74 27.01 5.78 16.08
N SER A 75 27.59 6.61 15.21
CA SER A 75 27.12 7.97 14.97
C SER A 75 25.73 7.99 14.34
N ARG A 76 25.03 9.13 14.47
CA ARG A 76 23.70 9.31 13.86
C ARG A 76 23.81 9.32 12.33
N ILE A 77 22.84 8.68 11.67
CA ILE A 77 22.68 8.76 10.21
C ILE A 77 22.01 10.09 9.87
N TYR A 78 22.56 10.78 8.86
CA TYR A 78 21.99 11.99 8.32
C TYR A 78 21.63 11.80 6.85
N TYR A 79 20.37 12.05 6.52
CA TYR A 79 19.82 11.81 5.19
C TYR A 79 19.88 13.09 4.35
N THR A 80 20.25 12.95 3.08
CA THR A 80 20.23 14.04 2.09
C THR A 80 18.92 14.03 1.30
N ASP A 81 18.65 15.08 0.52
CA ASP A 81 17.52 15.10 -0.41
C ASP A 81 17.58 13.95 -1.42
N ARG A 82 18.80 13.56 -1.84
CA ARG A 82 19.00 12.41 -2.73
C ARG A 82 18.59 11.10 -2.05
N ASP A 83 18.84 10.97 -0.75
CA ASP A 83 18.41 9.81 0.03
C ASP A 83 16.88 9.75 0.17
N ILE A 84 16.24 10.91 0.37
CA ILE A 84 14.79 11.03 0.39
C ILE A 84 14.19 10.58 -0.95
N GLU A 85 14.76 11.03 -2.07
CA GLU A 85 14.31 10.62 -3.41
C GLU A 85 14.51 9.12 -3.67
N LYS A 86 15.64 8.54 -3.24
CA LYS A 86 15.85 7.09 -3.30
C LYS A 86 14.80 6.33 -2.48
N LEU A 87 14.51 6.79 -1.26
CA LEU A 87 13.49 6.17 -0.39
C LEU A 87 12.09 6.27 -1.00
N LYS A 88 11.71 7.42 -1.60
CA LYS A 88 10.43 7.55 -2.32
C LYS A 88 10.31 6.53 -3.45
N ARG A 89 11.36 6.36 -4.26
CA ARG A 89 11.37 5.36 -5.34
C ARG A 89 11.18 3.95 -4.80
N LEU A 90 11.88 3.59 -3.73
CA LEU A 90 11.72 2.29 -3.07
C LEU A 90 10.28 2.10 -2.55
N MET A 91 9.68 3.13 -1.95
CA MET A 91 8.29 3.07 -1.49
C MET A 91 7.31 2.84 -2.64
N VAL A 92 7.48 3.50 -3.78
CA VAL A 92 6.64 3.29 -4.98
C VAL A 92 6.76 1.84 -5.46
N LEU A 93 7.98 1.32 -5.60
CA LEU A 93 8.22 -0.06 -6.03
C LEU A 93 7.64 -1.08 -5.05
N ARG A 94 7.78 -0.84 -3.74
CA ARG A 94 7.21 -1.69 -2.70
C ARG A 94 5.68 -1.70 -2.74
N SER A 95 5.07 -0.53 -2.97
CA SER A 95 3.62 -0.41 -3.16
C SER A 95 3.14 -1.14 -4.42
N ALA A 96 3.98 -1.21 -5.47
CA ALA A 96 3.72 -2.01 -6.67
C ALA A 96 3.90 -3.54 -6.46
N GLY A 97 4.16 -3.98 -5.23
CA GLY A 97 4.25 -5.40 -4.87
C GLY A 97 5.65 -6.01 -4.99
N LEU A 98 6.69 -5.21 -5.25
CA LEU A 98 8.06 -5.73 -5.28
C LEU A 98 8.54 -6.14 -3.90
N THR A 99 9.23 -7.27 -3.83
CA THR A 99 9.91 -7.78 -2.64
C THR A 99 11.28 -7.13 -2.46
N VAL A 100 11.86 -7.23 -1.27
CA VAL A 100 13.24 -6.76 -1.03
C VAL A 100 14.22 -7.49 -1.95
N LYS A 101 14.01 -8.79 -2.22
CA LYS A 101 14.80 -9.56 -3.18
C LYS A 101 14.70 -9.03 -4.60
N ASP A 102 13.51 -8.62 -5.04
CA ASP A 102 13.35 -8.01 -6.37
C ASP A 102 14.08 -6.67 -6.45
N LEU A 103 14.06 -5.88 -5.37
CA LEU A 103 14.78 -4.61 -5.30
C LEU A 103 16.29 -4.82 -5.36
N GLN A 104 16.82 -5.89 -4.75
CA GLN A 104 18.23 -6.28 -4.87
C GLN A 104 18.56 -6.66 -6.32
N GLU A 105 17.74 -7.50 -6.95
CA GLU A 105 17.93 -7.88 -8.36
C GLU A 105 17.92 -6.66 -9.29
N LEU A 106 17.07 -5.68 -9.02
CA LEU A 106 16.98 -4.44 -9.79
C LEU A 106 18.16 -3.49 -9.63
N GLN A 107 18.91 -3.57 -8.54
CA GLN A 107 20.15 -2.80 -8.41
C GLN A 107 21.22 -3.31 -9.38
N GLU A 108 21.25 -4.62 -9.65
CA GLU A 108 22.19 -5.24 -10.58
C GLU A 108 21.67 -5.23 -12.03
N PHE A 109 20.36 -5.42 -12.21
CA PHE A 109 19.71 -5.58 -13.52
C PHE A 109 18.47 -4.69 -13.66
N PRO A 110 18.63 -3.35 -13.78
CA PRO A 110 17.50 -2.41 -13.86
C PRO A 110 16.53 -2.69 -15.03
N GLU A 111 17.03 -3.24 -16.13
CA GLU A 111 16.27 -3.58 -17.32
C GLU A 111 15.21 -4.67 -17.08
N LYS A 112 15.35 -5.47 -16.01
CA LYS A 112 14.38 -6.52 -15.65
C LYS A 112 13.12 -6.00 -14.98
N LEU A 113 13.01 -4.70 -14.69
CA LEU A 113 11.85 -4.12 -13.99
C LEU A 113 10.52 -4.50 -14.61
N GLY A 114 10.39 -4.44 -15.94
CA GLY A 114 9.17 -4.84 -16.64
C GLY A 114 8.79 -6.30 -16.36
N ASN A 115 9.74 -7.23 -16.50
CA ASN A 115 9.50 -8.66 -16.31
C ASN A 115 9.17 -9.00 -14.85
N ILE A 116 9.85 -8.37 -13.89
CA ILE A 116 9.58 -8.53 -12.45
C ILE A 116 8.17 -8.05 -12.14
N LEU A 117 7.78 -6.87 -12.64
CA LEU A 117 6.44 -6.31 -12.42
C LEU A 117 5.35 -7.21 -13.01
N LEU A 118 5.54 -7.72 -14.23
CA LEU A 118 4.59 -8.64 -14.86
C LEU A 118 4.38 -9.90 -13.99
N LYS A 119 5.47 -10.54 -13.58
CA LYS A 119 5.41 -11.73 -12.70
C LYS A 119 4.74 -11.42 -11.36
N ARG A 120 5.00 -10.26 -10.77
CA ARG A 120 4.37 -9.83 -9.52
C ARG A 120 2.88 -9.56 -9.72
N MET A 121 2.50 -8.90 -10.79
CA MET A 121 1.10 -8.61 -11.14
C MET A 121 0.30 -9.90 -11.35
N GLU A 122 0.83 -10.88 -12.08
CA GLU A 122 0.18 -12.19 -12.26
C GLU A 122 -0.05 -12.90 -10.92
N ASN A 123 0.97 -12.93 -10.06
CA ASN A 123 0.86 -13.53 -8.74
C ASN A 123 -0.15 -12.80 -7.84
N MET A 124 -0.13 -11.47 -7.83
CA MET A 124 -1.09 -10.67 -7.07
C MET A 124 -2.52 -10.86 -7.58
N THR A 125 -2.70 -11.03 -8.89
CA THR A 125 -4.01 -11.30 -9.49
C THR A 125 -4.54 -12.66 -9.05
N LYS A 126 -3.70 -13.70 -9.05
CA LYS A 126 -4.05 -15.03 -8.50
C LYS A 126 -4.42 -14.94 -7.01
N ILE A 127 -3.62 -14.26 -6.21
CA ILE A 127 -3.92 -14.07 -4.77
C ILE A 127 -5.22 -13.31 -4.57
N ARG A 128 -5.47 -12.25 -5.35
CA ARG A 128 -6.72 -11.48 -5.31
C ARG A 128 -7.90 -12.39 -5.58
N LYS A 129 -7.83 -13.20 -6.64
CA LYS A 129 -8.86 -14.17 -7.03
C LYS A 129 -9.18 -15.14 -5.88
N THR A 130 -8.16 -15.77 -5.29
CA THR A 130 -8.34 -16.68 -4.14
C THR A 130 -8.92 -15.99 -2.90
N LYS A 131 -8.53 -14.75 -2.62
CA LYS A 131 -9.08 -13.99 -1.49
C LYS A 131 -10.53 -13.57 -1.73
N SER A 132 -10.89 -13.17 -2.95
CA SER A 132 -12.29 -12.91 -3.29
C SER A 132 -13.14 -14.16 -3.19
N GLU A 133 -12.67 -15.30 -3.70
CA GLU A 133 -13.33 -16.61 -3.56
C GLU A 133 -13.66 -16.91 -2.11
N GLY A 134 -12.64 -16.88 -1.24
CA GLY A 134 -12.81 -17.12 0.19
C GLY A 134 -13.79 -16.15 0.86
N LEU A 135 -13.81 -14.88 0.44
CA LEU A 135 -14.74 -13.88 0.97
C LEU A 135 -16.19 -14.22 0.62
N ILE A 136 -16.46 -14.60 -0.63
CA ILE A 136 -17.82 -15.02 -1.05
C ILE A 136 -18.28 -16.26 -0.29
N PHE A 137 -17.41 -17.24 -0.10
CA PHE A 137 -17.75 -18.42 0.71
C PHE A 137 -18.07 -18.05 2.17
N ALA A 138 -17.26 -17.17 2.77
CA ALA A 138 -17.50 -16.70 4.14
C ALA A 138 -18.83 -15.96 4.27
N GLU A 139 -19.16 -15.07 3.32
CA GLU A 139 -20.45 -14.39 3.26
C GLU A 139 -21.60 -15.41 3.19
N ALA A 140 -21.56 -16.33 2.22
CA ALA A 140 -22.60 -17.33 2.03
C ALA A 140 -22.84 -18.22 3.26
N LEU A 141 -21.77 -18.60 3.97
CA LEU A 141 -21.86 -19.39 5.20
C LEU A 141 -22.53 -18.59 6.34
N LEU A 142 -22.10 -17.34 6.56
CA LEU A 142 -22.71 -16.47 7.59
C LEU A 142 -24.21 -16.30 7.39
N LEU A 143 -24.64 -16.34 6.14
CA LEU A 143 -26.02 -16.13 5.75
C LEU A 143 -26.90 -17.36 5.97
N GLN A 144 -26.39 -18.56 5.70
CA GLN A 144 -27.07 -19.80 6.11
C GLN A 144 -27.19 -19.88 7.63
N ILE A 145 -26.12 -19.53 8.34
CA ILE A 145 -26.11 -19.47 9.82
C ILE A 145 -27.17 -18.49 10.32
N ASN A 146 -27.21 -17.27 9.79
CA ASN A 146 -28.20 -16.24 10.19
C ASN A 146 -29.64 -16.65 9.88
N ASN A 147 -29.85 -17.43 8.82
CA ASN A 147 -31.14 -17.98 8.45
C ASN A 147 -31.52 -19.25 9.22
N GLN A 148 -30.66 -19.72 10.12
CA GLN A 148 -30.77 -21.01 10.81
C GLN A 148 -30.96 -22.20 9.84
N GLU A 149 -30.38 -22.08 8.65
CA GLU A 149 -30.34 -23.14 7.65
C GLU A 149 -29.16 -24.07 7.96
N GLU A 150 -29.33 -25.37 7.72
CA GLU A 150 -28.24 -26.33 7.80
C GLU A 150 -27.20 -26.02 6.71
N ILE A 151 -25.92 -26.01 7.07
CA ILE A 151 -24.84 -25.72 6.14
C ILE A 151 -24.68 -26.90 5.17
N SER A 152 -24.98 -26.67 3.89
CA SER A 152 -24.77 -27.67 2.84
C SER A 152 -23.33 -27.62 2.31
N TYR A 153 -22.43 -28.39 2.94
CA TYR A 153 -21.03 -28.48 2.51
C TYR A 153 -20.87 -29.01 1.08
N ASP A 154 -21.74 -29.92 0.62
CA ASP A 154 -21.71 -30.44 -0.75
C ASP A 154 -21.99 -29.35 -1.79
N SER A 155 -22.90 -28.42 -1.49
CA SER A 155 -23.17 -27.28 -2.37
C SER A 155 -21.93 -26.39 -2.54
N PHE A 156 -21.22 -26.11 -1.44
CA PHE A 156 -19.97 -25.36 -1.49
C PHE A 156 -18.83 -26.13 -2.16
N TRP A 157 -18.73 -27.44 -1.93
CA TRP A 157 -17.73 -28.29 -2.56
C TRP A 157 -17.87 -28.30 -4.09
N ASN A 158 -19.11 -28.43 -4.58
CA ASN A 158 -19.41 -28.37 -6.00
C ASN A 158 -19.08 -26.99 -6.60
N MET A 159 -19.29 -25.90 -5.86
CA MET A 159 -18.90 -24.55 -6.30
C MET A 159 -17.38 -24.41 -6.43
N ILE A 160 -16.61 -24.92 -5.46
CA ILE A 160 -15.13 -24.91 -5.51
C ILE A 160 -14.62 -25.71 -6.73
N HIS A 161 -15.29 -26.79 -7.10
CA HIS A 161 -14.86 -27.66 -8.20
C HIS A 161 -15.28 -27.16 -9.58
N LEU A 162 -16.43 -26.48 -9.71
CA LEU A 162 -16.85 -25.84 -10.96
C LEU A 162 -15.86 -24.74 -11.41
N GLU A 163 -15.20 -24.09 -10.46
CA GLU A 163 -14.16 -23.07 -10.69
C GLU A 163 -12.91 -23.60 -11.41
N GLN A 164 -12.59 -24.89 -11.28
CA GLN A 164 -11.37 -25.49 -11.84
C GLN A 164 -11.48 -25.85 -13.33
N THR A 165 -12.61 -25.55 -13.98
CA THR A 165 -12.89 -26.00 -15.36
C THR A 165 -12.64 -24.96 -16.45
N ASP A 166 -12.11 -23.77 -16.13
CA ASP A 166 -11.85 -22.64 -17.06
C ASP A 166 -13.05 -22.20 -17.93
N GLN A 167 -14.25 -22.74 -17.70
CA GLN A 167 -15.46 -22.48 -18.49
C GLN A 167 -16.39 -21.45 -17.85
N VAL A 168 -16.10 -20.97 -16.64
CA VAL A 168 -16.97 -20.05 -15.91
C VAL A 168 -16.32 -18.69 -15.81
N ASP A 169 -16.96 -17.69 -16.44
CA ASP A 169 -16.68 -16.28 -16.18
C ASP A 169 -17.01 -16.00 -14.71
N TYR A 170 -15.96 -16.06 -13.89
CA TYR A 170 -16.06 -16.04 -12.44
C TYR A 170 -16.62 -14.71 -11.93
N GLU A 171 -16.29 -13.59 -12.58
CA GLU A 171 -16.86 -12.28 -12.28
C GLU A 171 -18.37 -12.27 -12.52
N LYS A 172 -18.81 -12.84 -13.64
CA LYS A 172 -20.24 -12.99 -13.95
C LYS A 172 -20.94 -13.94 -12.97
N PHE A 173 -20.29 -15.03 -12.57
CA PHE A 173 -20.83 -15.95 -11.58
C PHE A 173 -20.98 -15.28 -10.21
N LEU A 174 -19.97 -14.54 -9.75
CA LEU A 174 -20.00 -13.79 -8.49
C LEU A 174 -21.08 -12.71 -8.49
N SER A 175 -21.24 -12.01 -9.62
CA SER A 175 -22.30 -11.02 -9.79
C SER A 175 -23.67 -11.67 -9.67
N ASN A 176 -23.91 -12.77 -10.39
CA ASN A 176 -25.17 -13.50 -10.36
C ASN A 176 -25.46 -14.07 -8.97
N PHE A 177 -24.44 -14.58 -8.27
CA PHE A 177 -24.59 -15.08 -6.91
C PHE A 177 -24.96 -13.96 -5.94
N LYS A 178 -24.24 -12.84 -5.96
CA LYS A 178 -24.57 -11.67 -5.13
C LYS A 178 -25.98 -11.17 -5.40
N GLU A 179 -26.41 -11.12 -6.65
CA GLU A 179 -27.73 -10.65 -7.06
C GLU A 179 -28.84 -11.61 -6.60
N ALA A 180 -28.71 -12.91 -6.89
CA ALA A 180 -29.64 -13.93 -6.41
C ALA A 180 -29.72 -13.96 -4.88
N TYR A 181 -28.59 -13.72 -4.21
CA TYR A 181 -28.49 -13.69 -2.77
C TYR A 181 -29.17 -12.45 -2.15
N LEU A 182 -28.88 -11.25 -2.67
CA LEU A 182 -29.51 -9.98 -2.26
C LEU A 182 -31.03 -10.02 -2.45
N LEU A 183 -31.49 -10.60 -3.55
CA LEU A 183 -32.92 -10.77 -3.81
C LEU A 183 -33.59 -11.68 -2.76
N LYS A 184 -32.90 -12.76 -2.34
CA LYS A 184 -33.42 -13.69 -1.33
C LYS A 184 -33.52 -13.04 0.05
N THR A 185 -32.52 -12.26 0.48
CA THR A 185 -32.56 -11.53 1.76
C THR A 185 -33.62 -10.43 1.79
N LEU A 186 -33.73 -9.63 0.72
CA LEU A 186 -34.74 -8.57 0.62
C LEU A 186 -36.17 -9.14 0.59
N SER A 187 -36.37 -10.30 -0.06
CA SER A 187 -37.67 -10.99 -0.06
C SER A 187 -38.09 -11.54 1.30
N LYS A 188 -37.12 -11.83 2.19
CA LYS A 188 -37.38 -12.37 3.53
C LYS A 188 -37.71 -11.22 4.51
N GLN A 189 -36.97 -10.12 4.43
CA GLN A 189 -37.25 -8.89 5.21
C GLN A 189 -38.65 -8.33 4.93
N SER A 190 -39.06 -8.25 3.65
CA SER A 190 -40.40 -7.79 3.27
C SER A 190 -41.54 -8.71 3.77
N ARG A 191 -41.30 -10.03 3.87
CA ARG A 191 -42.28 -10.98 4.43
C ARG A 191 -42.42 -10.85 5.95
N ASP A 192 -41.32 -10.60 6.66
CA ASP A 192 -41.34 -10.42 8.11
C ASP A 192 -41.93 -9.06 8.53
N GLU A 193 -41.78 -8.02 7.69
CA GLU A 193 -42.44 -6.71 7.89
C GLU A 193 -43.95 -6.76 7.62
N SER A 194 -44.40 -7.55 6.65
CA SER A 194 -45.84 -7.73 6.35
C SER A 194 -46.61 -8.58 7.36
N LYS A 195 -45.92 -9.17 8.36
CA LYS A 195 -46.50 -9.98 9.45
C LYS A 195 -46.54 -9.25 10.80
N LYS A 196 -46.09 -7.99 10.86
CA LYS A 196 -46.25 -7.09 12.01
C LYS A 196 -47.46 -6.18 11.81
#